data_AF-A0AAV5TDU6-F1
#
_entry.id   AF-A0AAV5TDU6-F1
#
_cell.length_a   1.000
_cell.length_b   1.000
_cell.length_c   1.000
_cell.angle_alpha   90.00
_cell.angle_beta   90.00
_cell.angle_gamma   90.00
#
_symmetry.space_group_name_H-M   'P 1'
#
loop_
_entity.id
_entity.type
_entity.pdbx_description
1 polymer ?
#
loop_
_entity_poly.entity_id
_entity_poly.type
_entity_poly.pdbx_seq_one_letter_code
_entity_poly.pdbx_strand_id
1 'polypeptide(L)'
;KQQDNKLRKIPLIINGNGNISVVNQNDPAEKAYWTIVLYVVERSTAEQFSYEVYDVSYTNQANGATITPQASIVTFISAYDFRISAVARAQPRSVSARLVGFDNALDNNKDGCPYAYNAPASGSFAGFTLQSSSPLLSLSLDKLDGTIELHTDADFNSVRDIGENGFFSTPGWNGCTK
;
A
#
# COMPACT_ATOMS: atom_id res chain seq x y z
N LYS A 1 17.00 -7.34 9.35
CA LYS A 1 15.68 -6.69 9.15
C LYS A 1 15.14 -7.16 7.81
N GLN A 2 13.84 -7.38 7.68
CA GLN A 2 13.23 -7.88 6.43
C GLN A 2 12.90 -6.72 5.47
N GLN A 3 13.86 -5.79 5.35
CA GLN A 3 13.76 -4.58 4.55
C GLN A 3 15.12 -4.22 3.94
N ASP A 4 15.13 -3.49 2.83
CA ASP A 4 16.34 -2.95 2.22
C ASP A 4 16.69 -1.52 2.70
N ASN A 5 17.69 -0.89 2.07
CA ASN A 5 18.13 0.47 2.40
C ASN A 5 17.13 1.57 2.00
N LYS A 6 16.07 1.24 1.26
CA LYS A 6 14.96 2.13 0.88
C LYS A 6 13.69 1.80 1.65
N LEU A 7 13.78 1.00 2.72
CA LEU A 7 12.65 0.57 3.55
C LEU A 7 11.66 -0.36 2.84
N ARG A 8 12.00 -0.88 1.65
CA ARG A 8 11.16 -1.84 0.93
C ARG A 8 11.25 -3.20 1.60
N LYS A 9 10.14 -3.91 1.76
CA LYS A 9 10.15 -5.30 2.25
C LYS A 9 10.90 -6.20 1.28
N ILE A 10 11.76 -7.04 1.83
CA ILE A 10 12.43 -8.10 1.07
C ILE A 10 11.54 -9.35 1.18
N PRO A 11 11.02 -9.90 0.05
CA PRO A 11 10.11 -11.03 0.10
C PRO A 11 10.84 -12.28 0.60
N LEU A 12 10.12 -13.11 1.36
CA LEU A 12 10.53 -14.49 1.62
C LEU A 12 10.10 -15.37 0.46
N ILE A 13 11.05 -16.11 -0.11
CA ILE A 13 10.78 -17.02 -1.22
C ILE A 13 10.52 -18.42 -0.68
N ILE A 14 9.34 -18.96 -0.95
CA ILE A 14 9.00 -20.35 -0.67
C ILE A 14 9.31 -21.17 -1.92
N ASN A 15 10.21 -22.14 -1.80
CA ASN A 15 10.61 -23.03 -2.89
C ASN A 15 9.96 -24.41 -2.71
N GLY A 16 9.36 -24.93 -3.79
CA GLY A 16 8.76 -26.25 -3.84
C GLY A 16 7.37 -26.32 -3.19
N ASN A 17 6.78 -27.51 -3.26
CA ASN A 17 5.49 -27.79 -2.66
C ASN A 17 5.66 -27.96 -1.14
N GLY A 18 4.77 -27.35 -0.35
CA GLY A 18 4.81 -27.49 1.09
C GLY A 18 3.70 -26.74 1.79
N ASN A 19 3.58 -26.99 3.09
CA ASN A 19 2.68 -26.25 3.97
C ASN A 19 3.48 -25.20 4.73
N ILE A 20 2.95 -23.98 4.77
CA ILE A 20 3.51 -22.88 5.58
C ILE A 20 2.65 -22.77 6.83
N SER A 21 3.27 -22.88 8.00
CA SER A 21 2.62 -22.63 9.28
C SER A 21 3.15 -21.34 9.87
N VAL A 22 2.24 -20.39 10.12
CA VAL A 22 2.55 -19.15 10.80
C VAL A 22 1.97 -19.21 12.19
N VAL A 23 2.83 -19.04 13.20
CA VAL A 23 2.45 -19.05 14.60
C VAL A 23 2.72 -17.66 15.16
N ASN A 24 1.66 -17.02 15.67
CA ASN A 24 1.83 -15.77 16.40
C ASN A 24 2.47 -16.06 17.76
N GLN A 25 3.68 -15.56 17.96
CA GLN A 25 4.43 -15.70 19.22
C GLN A 25 4.41 -14.42 20.07
N ASN A 26 3.59 -13.43 19.70
CA ASN A 26 3.43 -12.20 20.47
C ASN A 26 2.79 -12.52 21.83
N ASP A 27 3.21 -11.82 22.88
CA ASP A 27 2.68 -12.02 24.23
C ASP A 27 1.17 -11.74 24.24
N PRO A 28 0.31 -12.69 24.66
CA PRO A 28 -1.14 -12.46 24.75
C PRO A 28 -1.53 -11.28 25.65
N ALA A 29 -0.67 -10.87 26.58
CA ALA A 29 -0.86 -9.71 27.43
C ALA A 29 -0.63 -8.37 26.68
N GLU A 30 0.14 -8.38 25.58
CA GLU A 30 0.36 -7.22 24.73
C GLU A 30 -0.83 -7.02 23.76
N LYS A 31 -1.89 -6.38 24.29
CA LYS A 31 -3.14 -6.11 23.55
C LYS A 31 -2.98 -5.32 22.24
N ALA A 32 -1.83 -4.67 22.02
CA ALA A 32 -1.61 -3.78 20.88
C ALA A 32 -1.04 -4.48 19.63
N TYR A 33 -0.55 -5.72 19.69
CA TYR A 33 0.27 -6.31 18.61
C TYR A 33 -0.19 -7.71 18.15
N TRP A 34 -1.49 -7.98 18.04
CA TRP A 34 -1.98 -9.34 17.75
C TRP A 34 -2.20 -9.64 16.25
N THR A 35 -2.30 -8.61 15.40
CA THR A 35 -2.57 -8.81 13.97
C THR A 35 -1.28 -9.15 13.22
N ILE A 36 -1.27 -10.30 12.54
CA ILE A 36 -0.24 -10.66 11.56
C ILE A 36 -0.83 -10.50 10.17
N VAL A 37 -0.17 -9.71 9.32
CA VAL A 37 -0.53 -9.60 7.90
C VAL A 37 0.42 -10.44 7.07
N LEU A 38 -0.14 -11.42 6.37
CA LEU A 38 0.57 -12.23 5.39
C LEU A 38 0.02 -11.89 4.01
N TYR A 39 0.92 -11.52 3.12
CA TYR A 39 0.62 -11.32 1.72
C TYR A 39 1.45 -12.31 0.90
N VAL A 40 0.76 -13.28 0.31
CA VAL A 40 1.36 -14.39 -0.42
C VAL A 40 0.92 -14.28 -1.86
N VAL A 41 1.90 -14.27 -2.76
CA VAL A 41 1.67 -14.14 -4.20
C VAL A 41 2.40 -15.27 -4.91
N GLU A 42 1.78 -15.82 -5.94
CA GLU A 42 2.44 -16.75 -6.83
C GLU A 42 3.61 -16.05 -7.54
N ARG A 43 4.81 -16.66 -7.50
CA ARG A 43 6.02 -16.04 -8.06
C ARG A 43 5.88 -15.67 -9.54
N SER A 44 5.30 -16.56 -10.34
CA SER A 44 5.05 -16.32 -11.78
C SER A 44 4.12 -15.13 -12.02
N THR A 45 3.18 -14.87 -11.10
CA THR A 45 2.31 -13.70 -11.12
C THR A 45 3.09 -12.46 -10.71
N ALA A 46 3.89 -12.52 -9.65
CA ALA A 46 4.69 -11.39 -9.19
C ALA A 46 5.69 -10.89 -10.24
N GLU A 47 6.33 -11.79 -10.98
CA GLU A 47 7.29 -11.47 -12.05
C GLU A 47 6.67 -10.71 -13.24
N GLN A 48 5.34 -10.62 -13.32
CA GLN A 48 4.63 -9.85 -14.36
C GLN A 48 4.53 -8.34 -14.03
N PHE A 49 4.86 -7.94 -12.80
CA PHE A 49 4.68 -6.58 -12.33
C PHE A 49 6.02 -5.92 -12.00
N SER A 50 6.12 -4.61 -12.26
CA SER A 50 7.11 -3.76 -11.61
C SER A 50 6.49 -3.22 -10.32
N TYR A 51 6.93 -3.76 -9.18
CA TYR A 51 6.32 -3.47 -7.89
C TYR A 51 7.35 -3.17 -6.78
N GLU A 52 6.90 -2.41 -5.79
CA GLU A 52 7.56 -2.23 -4.50
C GLU A 52 6.56 -2.52 -3.38
N VAL A 53 7.04 -3.10 -2.27
CA VAL A 53 6.22 -3.38 -1.09
C VAL A 53 6.83 -2.66 0.10
N TYR A 54 6.01 -1.92 0.85
CA TYR A 54 6.40 -1.22 2.06
C TYR A 54 5.60 -1.73 3.25
N ASP A 55 6.27 -1.90 4.38
CA ASP A 55 5.61 -2.04 5.67
C ASP A 55 5.44 -0.65 6.26
N VAL A 56 4.22 -0.24 6.55
CA VAL A 56 3.97 1.11 7.09
C VAL A 56 4.68 1.31 8.44
N SER A 57 4.87 0.24 9.22
CA SER A 57 5.61 0.34 10.48
C SER A 57 7.06 0.79 10.27
N TYR A 58 7.70 0.35 9.18
CA TYR A 58 9.10 0.69 8.89
C TYR A 58 9.26 2.14 8.46
N THR A 59 8.33 2.62 7.63
CA THR A 59 8.34 3.98 7.10
C THR A 59 7.91 5.00 8.17
N ASN A 60 6.99 4.62 9.06
CA ASN A 60 6.60 5.40 10.23
C ASN A 60 7.74 5.54 11.25
N GLN A 61 8.43 4.43 11.58
CA GLN A 61 9.60 4.44 12.49
C GLN A 61 10.76 5.30 11.99
N ALA A 62 10.85 5.51 10.68
CA ALA A 62 11.83 6.39 10.06
C ALA A 62 11.40 7.87 10.08
N ASN A 63 10.55 8.26 11.06
CA ASN A 63 9.99 9.61 11.23
C ASN A 63 9.21 10.10 10.00
N GLY A 64 8.33 9.24 9.45
CA GLY A 64 7.51 9.59 8.28
C GLY A 64 8.34 9.74 7.01
N ALA A 65 9.26 8.80 6.78
CA ALA A 65 10.20 8.85 5.67
C ALA A 65 9.50 9.10 4.33
N THR A 66 10.09 9.99 3.53
CA THR A 66 9.65 10.22 2.15
C THR A 66 10.04 9.02 1.28
N ILE A 67 9.05 8.43 0.65
CA ILE A 67 9.22 7.33 -0.31
C ILE A 67 9.17 7.93 -1.71
N THR A 68 10.19 7.65 -2.51
CA THR A 68 10.22 7.96 -3.94
C THR A 68 10.14 6.66 -4.71
N PRO A 69 8.94 6.26 -5.20
CA PRO A 69 8.75 4.98 -5.86
C PRO A 69 9.66 4.79 -7.07
N GLN A 70 10.19 3.58 -7.21
CA GLN A 70 10.96 3.17 -8.40
C GLN A 70 10.22 2.14 -9.26
N ALA A 71 9.00 1.79 -8.87
CA ALA A 71 8.14 0.84 -9.54
C ALA A 71 6.75 1.42 -9.80
N SER A 72 6.08 0.93 -10.84
CA SER A 72 4.76 1.41 -11.27
C SER A 72 3.66 1.08 -10.27
N ILE A 73 3.88 0.08 -9.42
CA ILE A 73 2.94 -0.33 -8.40
C ILE A 73 3.62 -0.29 -7.04
N VAL A 74 2.98 0.34 -6.06
CA VAL A 74 3.48 0.40 -4.69
C VAL A 74 2.42 -0.18 -3.76
N THR A 75 2.73 -1.27 -3.09
CA THR A 75 1.86 -1.90 -2.09
C THR A 75 2.31 -1.52 -0.69
N PHE A 76 1.39 -0.99 0.10
CA PHE A 76 1.57 -0.75 1.53
C PHE A 76 0.89 -1.88 2.30
N ILE A 77 1.62 -2.44 3.25
CA ILE A 77 1.16 -3.47 4.16
C ILE A 77 1.18 -2.91 5.57
N SER A 78 0.11 -3.09 6.32
CA SER A 78 0.03 -2.67 7.72
C SER A 78 -0.86 -3.57 8.53
N ALA A 79 -0.47 -3.87 9.77
CA ALA A 79 -1.31 -4.52 10.77
C ALA A 79 -2.26 -3.55 11.49
N TYR A 80 -2.15 -2.25 11.18
CA TYR A 80 -2.87 -1.14 11.80
C TYR A 80 -3.47 -0.24 10.73
N ASP A 81 -4.42 0.59 11.14
CA ASP A 81 -4.86 1.70 10.33
C ASP A 81 -3.67 2.64 10.02
N PHE A 82 -3.65 3.19 8.81
CA PHE A 82 -2.57 4.05 8.35
C PHE A 82 -3.04 5.10 7.36
N ARG A 83 -2.19 6.10 7.17
CA ARG A 83 -2.36 7.14 6.16
C ARG A 83 -1.25 7.08 5.14
N ILE A 84 -1.60 7.32 3.88
CA ILE A 84 -0.67 7.62 2.80
C ILE A 84 -1.04 8.99 2.23
N SER A 85 -0.06 9.86 2.06
CA SER A 85 -0.27 11.14 1.40
C SER A 85 0.77 11.42 0.32
N ALA A 86 0.37 12.24 -0.63
CA ALA A 86 1.25 12.81 -1.65
C ALA A 86 0.90 14.28 -1.81
N VAL A 87 1.91 15.13 -1.91
CA VAL A 87 1.73 16.58 -2.02
C VAL A 87 1.41 17.00 -3.45
N ALA A 88 0.73 18.15 -3.58
CA ALA A 88 0.44 18.74 -4.88
C ALA A 88 1.71 19.10 -5.68
N ARG A 89 1.63 18.96 -7.00
CA ARG A 89 2.72 19.23 -7.96
C ARG A 89 2.16 19.85 -9.24
N ALA A 90 2.96 20.70 -9.88
CA ALA A 90 2.57 21.34 -11.14
C ALA A 90 2.49 20.35 -12.31
N GLN A 91 3.25 19.24 -12.26
CA GLN A 91 3.29 18.24 -13.30
C GLN A 91 2.05 17.33 -13.23
N PRO A 92 1.42 17.00 -14.37
CA PRO A 92 0.29 16.09 -14.41
C PRO A 92 0.75 14.66 -14.08
N ARG A 93 -0.01 14.01 -13.19
CA ARG A 93 0.17 12.62 -12.77
C ARG A 93 -1.17 11.93 -12.68
N SER A 94 -1.20 10.64 -12.98
CA SER A 94 -2.32 9.81 -12.61
C SER A 94 -1.94 8.82 -11.52
N VAL A 95 -2.79 8.73 -10.50
CA VAL A 95 -2.64 7.76 -9.43
C VAL A 95 -3.99 7.10 -9.21
N SER A 96 -3.99 5.77 -9.16
CA SER A 96 -5.14 5.02 -8.67
C SER A 96 -4.76 4.19 -7.45
N ALA A 97 -5.72 3.95 -6.57
CA ALA A 97 -5.54 3.14 -5.39
C ALA A 97 -6.61 2.05 -5.31
N ARG A 98 -6.20 0.87 -4.87
CA ARG A 98 -7.08 -0.27 -4.57
C ARG A 98 -6.68 -0.89 -3.23
N LEU A 99 -7.64 -1.43 -2.49
CA LEU A 99 -7.41 -2.05 -1.17
C LEU A 99 -6.96 -3.51 -1.28
N VAL A 100 -5.97 -3.76 -2.15
CA VAL A 100 -5.43 -5.08 -2.47
C VAL A 100 -3.92 -5.03 -2.66
N GLY A 101 -3.29 -6.17 -2.86
CA GLY A 101 -1.89 -6.30 -3.25
C GLY A 101 -1.62 -5.90 -4.70
N PHE A 102 -0.34 -5.80 -5.07
CA PHE A 102 0.09 -5.35 -6.40
C PHE A 102 -0.45 -6.23 -7.53
N ASP A 103 -0.68 -7.53 -7.25
CA ASP A 103 -1.17 -8.53 -8.19
C ASP A 103 -2.61 -8.27 -8.67
N ASN A 104 -3.36 -7.43 -7.95
CA ASN A 104 -4.69 -6.97 -8.33
C ASN A 104 -4.80 -5.44 -8.43
N ALA A 105 -3.66 -4.73 -8.49
CA ALA A 105 -3.64 -3.27 -8.44
C ALA A 105 -3.93 -2.57 -9.77
N LEU A 106 -3.90 -3.30 -10.89
CA LEU A 106 -4.14 -2.74 -12.23
C LEU A 106 -5.59 -2.88 -12.68
N ASP A 107 -5.89 -2.23 -13.80
CA ASP A 107 -7.16 -2.38 -14.50
C ASP A 107 -7.28 -3.79 -15.08
N ASN A 108 -8.52 -4.29 -15.18
CA ASN A 108 -8.80 -5.67 -15.55
C ASN A 108 -8.17 -6.72 -14.62
N ASN A 109 -7.94 -6.37 -13.34
CA ASN A 109 -7.50 -7.35 -12.35
C ASN A 109 -8.49 -8.53 -12.25
N LYS A 110 -7.94 -9.71 -11.97
CA LYS A 110 -8.66 -11.00 -12.03
C LYS A 110 -9.87 -11.03 -11.11
N ASP A 111 -9.74 -10.37 -9.96
CA ASP A 111 -10.69 -10.42 -8.86
C ASP A 111 -11.75 -9.28 -8.92
N GLY A 112 -11.67 -8.43 -9.95
CA GLY A 112 -12.63 -7.35 -10.20
C GLY A 112 -12.63 -6.26 -9.12
N CYS A 113 -11.48 -6.01 -8.50
CA CYS A 113 -11.30 -5.03 -7.44
C CYS A 113 -11.46 -3.60 -7.99
N PRO A 114 -12.42 -2.82 -7.46
CA PRO A 114 -12.69 -1.45 -7.89
C PRO A 114 -11.63 -0.49 -7.37
N TYR A 115 -11.58 0.70 -7.94
CA TYR A 115 -10.80 1.79 -7.37
C TYR A 115 -11.40 2.23 -6.03
N ALA A 116 -10.55 2.34 -5.02
CA ALA A 116 -10.85 3.12 -3.82
C ALA A 116 -10.59 4.62 -4.06
N TYR A 117 -9.66 4.92 -4.96
CA TYR A 117 -9.34 6.28 -5.40
C TYR A 117 -8.82 6.25 -6.84
N ASN A 118 -9.17 7.27 -7.62
CA ASN A 118 -8.66 7.44 -8.97
C ASN A 118 -8.52 8.93 -9.28
N ALA A 119 -7.29 9.38 -9.48
CA ALA A 119 -6.96 10.70 -9.97
C ALA A 119 -6.34 10.57 -11.36
N PRO A 120 -7.07 10.94 -12.43
CA PRO A 120 -6.52 10.93 -13.78
C PRO A 120 -5.49 12.05 -13.96
N ALA A 121 -4.60 11.88 -14.93
CA ALA A 121 -3.64 12.91 -15.29
C ALA A 121 -4.37 14.12 -15.89
N SER A 122 -4.39 15.23 -15.17
CA SER A 122 -4.98 16.50 -15.62
C SER A 122 -4.11 17.65 -15.14
N GLY A 123 -3.84 18.64 -16.00
CA GLY A 123 -3.15 19.90 -15.68
C GLY A 123 -1.98 19.80 -14.70
N SER A 124 -2.32 19.87 -13.41
CA SER A 124 -1.46 19.68 -12.24
C SER A 124 -1.94 18.52 -11.36
N PHE A 125 -1.01 17.78 -10.76
CA PHE A 125 -1.32 16.80 -9.72
C PHE A 125 -1.74 17.48 -8.42
N ALA A 126 -2.99 17.28 -7.99
CA ALA A 126 -3.55 17.94 -6.80
C ALA A 126 -3.05 17.37 -5.46
N GLY A 127 -2.27 16.28 -5.47
CA GLY A 127 -1.97 15.51 -4.27
C GLY A 127 -3.15 14.70 -3.77
N PHE A 128 -2.94 13.95 -2.69
CA PHE A 128 -3.99 13.17 -2.03
C PHE A 128 -3.63 12.84 -0.58
N THR A 129 -4.66 12.46 0.17
CA THR A 129 -4.56 11.85 1.50
C THR A 129 -5.51 10.64 1.56
N LEU A 130 -4.95 9.43 1.63
CA LEU A 130 -5.69 8.16 1.73
C LEU A 130 -5.56 7.63 3.15
N GLN A 131 -6.68 7.34 3.80
CA GLN A 131 -6.69 6.71 5.11
C GLN A 131 -7.26 5.29 4.99
N SER A 132 -6.45 4.31 5.34
CA SER A 132 -6.78 2.91 5.15
C SER A 132 -6.75 2.13 6.45
N SER A 133 -7.83 1.39 6.68
CA SER A 133 -7.95 0.32 7.67
C SER A 133 -7.84 -1.09 7.04
N SER A 134 -7.54 -1.16 5.74
CA SER A 134 -7.26 -2.42 5.06
C SER A 134 -5.83 -2.84 5.34
N PRO A 135 -5.54 -4.15 5.52
CA PRO A 135 -4.16 -4.61 5.69
C PRO A 135 -3.28 -4.38 4.45
N LEU A 136 -3.90 -4.16 3.28
CA LEU A 136 -3.23 -3.92 2.01
C LEU A 136 -3.85 -2.72 1.30
N LEU A 137 -2.99 -1.86 0.75
CA LEU A 137 -3.36 -0.80 -0.18
C LEU A 137 -2.28 -0.70 -1.25
N SER A 138 -2.68 -0.84 -2.52
CA SER A 138 -1.78 -0.66 -3.65
C SER A 138 -2.10 0.58 -4.45
N LEU A 139 -1.05 1.33 -4.80
CA LEU A 139 -1.09 2.45 -5.72
C LEU A 139 -0.58 2.00 -7.08
N SER A 140 -1.27 2.40 -8.16
CA SER A 140 -0.75 2.34 -9.52
C SER A 140 -0.41 3.75 -10.00
N LEU A 141 0.83 3.94 -10.44
CA LEU A 141 1.41 5.23 -10.86
C LEU A 141 1.67 5.21 -12.37
N ASP A 142 1.34 6.28 -13.09
CA ASP A 142 1.59 6.37 -14.55
C ASP A 142 3.05 6.57 -14.93
N LYS A 143 3.82 7.27 -14.07
CA LYS A 143 5.17 7.73 -14.41
C LYS A 143 6.12 7.60 -13.21
N LEU A 144 7.31 7.10 -13.50
CA LEU A 144 8.39 6.85 -12.54
C LEU A 144 9.58 7.78 -12.77
N ASP A 145 9.36 9.07 -12.58
CA ASP A 145 10.40 10.10 -12.72
C ASP A 145 10.83 10.70 -11.38
N GLY A 146 10.47 10.05 -10.28
CA GLY A 146 10.84 10.45 -8.92
C GLY A 146 10.16 11.71 -8.41
N THR A 147 9.15 12.23 -9.12
CA THR A 147 8.45 13.46 -8.71
C THR A 147 7.25 13.22 -7.79
N ILE A 148 6.78 11.97 -7.69
CA ILE A 148 5.80 11.56 -6.68
C ILE A 148 6.56 11.16 -5.43
N GLU A 149 6.34 11.92 -4.38
CA GLU A 149 6.82 11.66 -3.03
C GLU A 149 5.63 11.19 -2.21
N LEU A 150 5.75 9.98 -1.65
CA LEU A 150 4.74 9.39 -0.79
C LEU A 150 5.20 9.50 0.65
N HIS A 151 4.29 9.91 1.52
CA HIS A 151 4.48 9.90 2.96
C HIS A 151 3.51 8.90 3.58
N THR A 152 3.97 8.23 4.62
CA THR A 152 3.13 7.32 5.40
C THR A 152 3.25 7.64 6.87
N ASP A 153 2.16 7.52 7.59
CA ASP A 153 2.16 7.61 9.04
C ASP A 153 1.07 6.70 9.63
N ALA A 154 1.25 6.38 10.91
CA ALA A 154 0.29 5.61 11.69
C ALA A 154 -0.78 6.49 12.37
N ASP A 155 -0.78 7.81 12.11
CA ASP A 155 -1.74 8.75 12.68
C ASP A 155 -3.03 8.71 11.86
N PHE A 156 -3.80 7.64 12.05
CA PHE A 156 -5.15 7.54 11.51
C PHE A 156 -6.03 8.60 12.18
N ASN A 157 -6.48 9.57 11.39
CA ASN A 157 -7.35 10.65 11.86
C ASN A 157 -8.74 10.42 11.31
N SER A 158 -9.67 9.96 12.15
CA SER A 158 -11.08 9.73 11.78
C SER A 158 -11.82 10.98 11.29
N VAL A 159 -11.21 12.17 11.39
CA VAL A 159 -11.74 13.43 10.86
C VAL A 159 -10.97 13.82 9.60
N ARG A 160 -11.70 14.09 8.53
CA ARG A 160 -11.15 14.49 7.23
C ARG A 160 -11.72 15.81 6.76
N ASP A 161 -10.88 16.63 6.14
CA ASP A 161 -11.36 17.69 5.27
C ASP A 161 -11.94 17.08 3.98
N ILE A 162 -13.23 17.30 3.73
CA ILE A 162 -13.91 16.84 2.51
C ILE A 162 -13.42 17.58 1.26
N GLY A 163 -12.74 18.71 1.40
CA GLY A 163 -12.14 19.46 0.30
C GLY A 163 -10.84 18.86 -0.25
N GLU A 164 -10.18 17.96 0.50
CA GLU A 164 -8.97 17.29 0.05
C GLU A 164 -9.28 16.07 -0.85
N ASN A 165 -8.36 15.69 -1.73
CA ASN A 165 -8.50 14.48 -2.56
C ASN A 165 -8.11 13.21 -1.80
N GLY A 166 -8.88 12.13 -1.94
CA GLY A 166 -8.62 10.85 -1.26
C GLY A 166 -9.86 10.19 -0.66
N PHE A 167 -9.67 9.26 0.28
CA PHE A 167 -10.76 8.46 0.87
C PHE A 167 -10.44 7.97 2.30
N PHE A 168 -11.46 7.39 2.94
CA PHE A 168 -11.38 6.60 4.17
C PHE A 168 -11.94 5.20 3.88
N SER A 169 -11.20 4.16 4.24
CA SER A 169 -11.78 2.81 4.29
C SER A 169 -12.18 2.46 5.72
N THR A 170 -13.24 1.67 5.85
CA THR A 170 -13.61 0.99 7.09
C THR A 170 -13.13 -0.45 7.08
N PRO A 171 -12.88 -1.06 8.24
CA PRO A 171 -12.54 -2.48 8.32
C PRO A 171 -13.60 -3.34 7.61
N GLY A 172 -13.15 -4.38 6.91
CA GLY A 172 -14.03 -5.38 6.29
C GLY A 172 -14.47 -5.12 4.86
N TRP A 173 -14.13 -3.98 4.25
CA TRP A 173 -14.36 -3.74 2.82
C TRP A 173 -13.05 -3.89 2.03
N ASN A 174 -12.92 -4.97 1.27
CA ASN A 174 -11.85 -5.16 0.27
C ASN A 174 -12.31 -4.74 -1.15
N GLY A 175 -13.62 -4.64 -1.37
CA GLY A 175 -14.23 -4.20 -2.63
C GLY A 175 -14.18 -5.21 -3.78
N CYS A 176 -13.41 -6.30 -3.68
CA CYS A 176 -13.27 -7.28 -4.75
C CYS A 176 -14.50 -8.18 -4.89
N THR A 177 -14.74 -8.65 -6.11
CA THR A 177 -15.95 -9.39 -6.48
C THR A 177 -15.77 -10.91 -6.48
N LYS A 178 -14.53 -11.39 -6.40
CA LYS A 178 -14.18 -12.82 -6.44
C LYS A 178 -13.23 -13.17 -5.32
#